data_AF-A0A3D1FBJ1-F1
#
_entry.id   AF-A0A3D1FBJ1-F1
#
_cell.length_a   1.000
_cell.length_b   1.000
_cell.length_c   1.000
_cell.angle_alpha   90.00
_cell.angle_beta   90.00
_cell.angle_gamma   90.00
#
_symmetry.space_group_name_H-M   'P 1'
#
loop_
_entity.id
_entity.type
_entity.pdbx_description
1 polymer ?
#
loop_
_entity_poly.entity_id
_entity_poly.type
_entity_poly.pdbx_seq_one_letter_code
_entity_poly.pdbx_strand_id
1 'polypeptide(L)'
;FFLAEYTNMFVVSVIATTLFLGGWQGPLLPGIAWFLLKVYFLIFVMMWIRWTFPRLRVDQLMDFAWKFLMPLAFLNILVTALVMALIK
;
A
#
# COMPACT_ATOMS: atom_id res chain seq x y z
N PHE A 1 -18.18 9.06 12.33
CA PHE A 1 -16.74 9.00 12.65
C PHE A 1 -16.17 7.62 12.36
N PHE A 2 -16.51 6.57 13.12
CA PHE A 2 -15.97 5.21 12.90
C PHE A 2 -16.23 4.65 11.49
N LEU A 3 -17.45 4.78 10.98
CA LEU A 3 -17.76 4.34 9.61
C LEU A 3 -16.84 4.99 8.57
N ALA A 4 -16.56 6.29 8.70
CA ALA A 4 -15.68 7.01 7.79
C ALA A 4 -14.22 6.53 7.88
N GLU A 5 -13.73 6.19 9.07
CA GLU A 5 -12.39 5.63 9.27
C GLU A 5 -12.26 4.25 8.60
N TYR A 6 -13.26 3.38 8.77
CA TYR A 6 -13.30 2.07 8.11
C TYR A 6 -13.43 2.19 6.59
N THR A 7 -14.24 3.13 6.10
CA THR A 7 -14.34 3.42 4.66
C THR A 7 -13.00 3.91 4.10
N ASN A 8 -12.28 4.77 4.82
CA ASN A 8 -10.94 5.21 4.39
C ASN A 8 -9.95 4.05 4.31
N MET A 9 -9.94 3.13 5.29
CA MET A 9 -9.10 1.92 5.20
C MET A 9 -9.44 1.08 3.96
N PHE A 10 -10.73 0.90 3.65
CA PHE A 10 -11.16 0.19 2.45
C PHE A 10 -10.69 0.89 1.16
N VAL A 11 -10.87 2.21 1.07
CA VAL A 11 -10.47 3.01 -0.11
C VAL A 11 -8.96 2.94 -0.33
N VAL A 12 -8.15 3.02 0.72
CA VAL A 12 -6.69 2.91 0.61
C VAL A 12 -6.28 1.53 0.11
N SER A 13 -6.91 0.44 0.60
CA SER A 13 -6.66 -0.91 0.08
C SER A 13 -7.04 -1.08 -1.39
N VAL A 14 -8.15 -0.46 -1.82
CA VAL A 14 -8.57 -0.44 -3.22
C VAL A 14 -7.52 0.25 -4.09
N ILE A 15 -7.07 1.45 -3.71
CA ILE A 15 -6.05 2.21 -4.46
C ILE A 15 -4.72 1.46 -4.51
N ALA A 16 -4.28 0.87 -3.40
CA ALA A 16 -3.05 0.10 -3.36
C ALA A 16 -3.13 -1.14 -4.27
N THR A 17 -4.29 -1.81 -4.30
CA THR A 17 -4.50 -2.99 -5.16
C THR A 17 -4.47 -2.63 -6.64
N THR A 18 -5.09 -1.51 -7.03
CA THR A 18 -5.11 -1.07 -8.43
C THR A 18 -3.74 -0.61 -8.92
N LEU A 19 -3.01 0.17 -8.12
CA LEU A 19 -1.75 0.77 -8.53
C LEU A 19 -0.56 -0.19 -8.48
N PHE A 20 -0.46 -1.03 -7.43
CA PHE A 20 0.74 -1.82 -7.18
C PHE A 20 0.55 -3.33 -7.43
N LEU A 21 -0.64 -3.88 -7.18
CA LEU A 21 -0.89 -5.33 -7.25
C LEU A 21 -1.54 -5.78 -8.58
N GLY A 22 -1.52 -4.94 -9.61
CA GLY A 22 -2.06 -5.27 -10.93
C GLY A 22 -3.59 -5.38 -11.00
N GLY A 23 -4.31 -4.83 -10.03
CA GLY A 23 -5.78 -4.74 -10.04
C GLY A 23 -6.48 -6.08 -10.31
N TRP A 24 -7.19 -6.13 -11.45
CA TRP A 24 -8.00 -7.27 -11.91
C TRP A 24 -7.19 -8.42 -12.52
N GLN A 25 -5.87 -8.28 -12.73
CA GLN A 25 -5.08 -9.31 -13.39
C GLN A 25 -4.78 -10.47 -12.43
N GLY A 26 -5.16 -11.68 -12.86
CA GLY A 26 -4.85 -12.94 -12.21
C GLY A 26 -5.06 -14.14 -13.16
N PRO A 27 -4.32 -15.25 -12.99
CA PRO A 27 -4.23 -16.30 -14.01
C PRO A 27 -5.41 -17.30 -14.03
N LEU A 28 -6.19 -17.39 -12.94
CA LEU A 28 -7.08 -18.55 -12.69
C LEU A 28 -8.55 -18.21 -12.34
N LEU A 29 -8.86 -17.00 -11.88
CA LEU A 29 -10.21 -16.63 -11.39
C LEU A 29 -10.75 -15.43 -12.18
N PRO A 30 -12.08 -15.20 -12.19
CA PRO A 30 -12.65 -13.97 -12.72
C PRO A 30 -11.98 -12.76 -12.08
N GLY A 31 -11.64 -11.74 -12.86
CA GLY A 31 -10.82 -10.64 -12.34
C GLY A 31 -11.44 -9.90 -11.15
N ILE A 32 -12.78 -9.89 -11.02
CA ILE A 32 -13.47 -9.33 -9.84
C ILE A 32 -13.08 -10.08 -8.57
N ALA A 33 -13.03 -11.42 -8.62
CA ALA A 33 -12.68 -12.24 -7.48
C ALA A 33 -11.22 -12.01 -7.05
N TRP A 34 -10.30 -11.88 -8.02
CA TRP A 34 -8.90 -11.55 -7.73
C TRP A 34 -8.73 -10.16 -7.13
N PHE A 35 -9.47 -9.18 -7.65
CA PHE A 35 -9.47 -7.83 -7.12
C PHE A 35 -9.95 -7.80 -5.66
N LEU A 36 -11.12 -8.40 -5.38
CA LEU A 36 -11.66 -8.47 -4.03
C LEU A 36 -10.72 -9.22 -3.08
N LEU A 37 -10.14 -10.34 -3.52
CA LEU A 37 -9.19 -11.12 -2.71
C LEU A 37 -7.97 -10.29 -2.30
N LYS A 38 -7.37 -9.55 -3.25
CA LYS A 38 -6.23 -8.65 -2.95
C LYS A 38 -6.62 -7.51 -2.01
N VAL A 39 -7.80 -6.92 -2.19
CA VAL A 39 -8.32 -5.87 -1.30
C VAL A 39 -8.52 -6.41 0.12
N TYR A 40 -9.21 -7.53 0.27
CA TYR A 40 -9.41 -8.16 1.58
C TYR A 40 -8.09 -8.61 2.22
N PHE A 41 -7.13 -9.06 1.43
CA PHE A 41 -5.79 -9.38 1.91
C PHE A 41 -5.09 -8.13 2.49
N LEU A 42 -5.14 -6.98 1.82
CA LEU A 42 -4.56 -5.74 2.35
C LEU A 42 -5.28 -5.25 3.61
N ILE A 43 -6.61 -5.36 3.67
CA ILE A 43 -7.38 -5.03 4.88
C ILE A 43 -6.96 -5.96 6.02
N PHE A 44 -6.82 -7.26 5.75
CA PHE A 44 -6.34 -8.23 6.72
C PHE A 44 -4.95 -7.86 7.25
N VAL A 45 -4.01 -7.48 6.38
CA VAL A 45 -2.67 -7.03 6.79
C VAL A 45 -2.75 -5.77 7.69
N MET A 46 -3.58 -4.78 7.35
CA MET A 46 -3.74 -3.58 8.19
C MET A 46 -4.34 -3.90 9.56
N MET A 47 -5.33 -4.80 9.61
CA MET A 47 -5.92 -5.25 10.87
C MET A 47 -4.91 -6.07 11.70
N TRP A 48 -4.10 -6.90 11.04
CA TRP A 48 -3.05 -7.68 11.69
C TRP A 48 -1.98 -6.79 12.33
N ILE A 49 -1.54 -5.74 11.65
CA ILE A 49 -0.62 -4.74 12.21
C ILE A 49 -1.25 -4.06 13.43
N ARG A 50 -2.52 -3.69 13.34
CA ARG A 50 -3.26 -3.05 14.45
C ARG A 50 -3.35 -3.93 15.69
N TRP A 51 -3.40 -5.26 15.53
CA TRP A 51 -3.45 -6.21 16.65
C TRP A 51 -2.07 -6.57 17.20
N THR A 52 -1.02 -6.55 16.38
CA THR A 52 0.31 -7.04 16.76
C THR A 52 1.20 -5.97 17.35
N PHE A 53 1.13 -4.73 16.85
CA PHE A 53 2.09 -3.69 17.22
C PHE A 53 1.58 -2.81 18.37
N PRO A 54 2.46 -2.48 19.35
CA PRO A 54 2.16 -1.47 20.36
C PRO A 54 2.06 -0.08 19.71
N ARG A 55 1.27 0.80 20.31
CA ARG A 55 1.06 2.16 19.81
C ARG A 55 2.39 2.94 19.81
N LEU A 56 2.78 3.46 18.64
CA LEU A 56 3.95 4.32 18.48
C LEU A 56 3.59 5.79 18.75
N ARG A 57 4.55 6.57 19.25
CA ARG A 57 4.37 8.03 19.42
C ARG A 57 4.36 8.71 18.04
N VAL A 58 3.54 9.75 17.91
CA VAL A 58 3.41 10.53 16.66
C VAL A 58 4.76 11.10 16.21
N ASP A 59 5.60 11.54 17.14
CA ASP A 59 6.94 12.06 16.83
C ASP A 59 7.83 11.00 16.18
N GLN A 60 7.79 9.76 16.68
CA GLN A 60 8.56 8.64 16.14
C GLN A 60 8.03 8.20 14.77
N LEU A 61 6.71 8.24 14.59
CA LEU A 61 6.08 7.97 13.30
C LEU A 61 6.48 9.02 12.26
N MET A 62 6.50 10.30 12.65
CA MET A 62 6.89 11.41 11.79
C MET A 62 8.37 11.32 11.42
N ASP A 63 9.23 11.02 12.39
CA ASP A 63 10.66 10.79 12.14
C ASP A 63 10.89 9.65 11.16
N PHE A 64 10.17 8.53 11.30
CA PHE A 64 10.27 7.41 10.37
C PHE A 64 9.81 7.78 8.95
N ALA A 65 8.68 8.47 8.83
CA ALA A 65 8.14 8.88 7.55
C ALA A 65 9.09 9.85 6.81
N TRP A 66 9.63 10.85 7.50
CA TRP A 66 10.46 11.87 6.87
C TRP A 66 11.91 11.47 6.68
N LYS A 67 12.52 10.74 7.62
CA LYS A 67 13.94 10.37 7.52
C LYS A 67 14.17 9.13 6.69
N PHE A 68 13.19 8.21 6.61
CA PHE A 68 13.35 6.95 5.88
C PHE A 68 12.44 6.84 4.66
N LEU A 69 11.12 6.97 4.83
CA LEU A 69 10.19 6.70 3.71
C LEU A 69 10.31 7.74 2.59
N MET A 70 10.43 9.03 2.93
CA MET A 70 10.53 10.11 1.92
C MET A 70 11.80 9.99 1.06
N PRO A 71 13.02 9.87 1.63
CA PRO A 71 14.23 9.67 0.82
C PRO A 71 14.17 8.40 -0.03
N LEU A 72 13.59 7.31 0.50
CA LEU A 72 13.45 6.05 -0.23
C LEU A 72 12.52 6.19 -1.44
N ALA A 73 11.42 6.95 -1.31
CA ALA A 73 10.50 7.23 -2.41
C ALA A 73 11.18 8.03 -3.53
N PHE A 74 11.95 9.06 -3.19
CA PHE A 74 12.72 9.82 -4.19
C PHE A 74 13.79 8.96 -4.88
N LEU A 75 14.48 8.11 -4.12
CA LEU A 75 15.46 7.18 -4.68
C LEU A 75 14.80 6.21 -5.66
N ASN A 76 13.62 5.66 -5.32
CA ASN A 76 12.87 4.76 -6.21
C ASN A 76 12.50 5.46 -7.54
N ILE A 77 12.05 6.71 -7.49
CA ILE A 77 11.75 7.50 -8.69
C ILE A 77 13.00 7.72 -9.54
N LEU A 78 14.14 8.08 -8.93
CA LEU A 78 15.39 8.27 -9.66
C LEU A 78 15.88 6.98 -10.31
N VAL A 79 15.84 5.86 -9.59
CA VAL A 79 16.26 4.55 -10.11
C VAL A 79 15.36 4.10 -11.26
N THR A 80 14.03 4.19 -11.09
CA THR A 80 13.08 3.81 -12.15
C THR A 80 13.23 4.69 -13.39
N ALA A 81 13.49 5.99 -13.22
CA ALA A 81 13.80 6.90 -14.33
C ALA A 81 15.08 6.51 -15.06
N LEU A 82 16.16 6.19 -14.33
CA LEU A 82 17.44 5.80 -14.90
C LEU A 82 17.34 4.45 -15.64
N VAL A 83 16.66 3.47 -15.05
CA VAL A 83 16.39 2.17 -15.69
C VAL A 83 15.59 2.32 -16.98
N MET A 84 14.52 3.12 -16.97
CA MET A 84 13.74 3.39 -18.18
C MET A 84 14.54 4.13 -19.25
N ALA A 85 15.50 4.98 -18.87
CA ALA A 85 16.39 5.67 -19.80
C ALA A 85 17.49 4.77 -20.38
N LEU A 86 17.89 3.70 -19.68
CA LEU A 86 18.89 2.73 -20.15
C LEU A 86 18.29 1.61 -21.01
N ILE A 87 17.05 1.22 -20.74
CA ILE A 87 16.34 0.16 -21.49
C ILE A 87 15.84 0.69 -22.85
N LYS A 88 15.62 1.99 -22.96
CA LYS A 88 15.17 2.66 -24.18
C LYS A 88 16.36 3.14 -25.01
#